data_AF-A0A662VF26-F1
#
_entry.id   AF-A0A662VF26-F1
#
_cell.length_a   1.000
_cell.length_b   1.000
_cell.length_c   1.000
_cell.angle_alpha   90.00
_cell.angle_beta   90.00
_cell.angle_gamma   90.00
#
_symmetry.space_group_name_H-M   'P 1'
#
loop_
_entity.id
_entity.type
_entity.pdbx_description
1 polymer ?
#
loop_
_entity_poly.entity_id
_entity_poly.type
_entity_poly.pdbx_seq_one_letter_code
_entity_poly.pdbx_strand_id
1 'polypeptide(L)'
;MASQHGRILASLSSLSEWIDMQRKAIEMFREINTAAEHADRLALVLIIRQAFQHMIKTLKAFDQWLNDPFILNYVTKDMLMDVWSTTYKILNELLELDIRHTKAVKEVAEKMIREGKLPPMMELRERSEEERGRRTFFPL
;
A
#
# COMPACT_ATOMS: atom_id res chain seq x y z
N MET A 1 41.87 3.53 7.65
CA MET A 1 41.75 2.26 6.90
C MET A 1 40.87 1.24 7.63
N ALA A 2 40.96 1.07 8.95
CA ALA A 2 40.10 0.15 9.72
C ALA A 2 38.59 0.52 9.76
N SER A 3 38.21 1.75 9.41
CA SER A 3 36.81 2.23 9.50
C SER A 3 35.93 1.92 8.28
N GLN A 4 36.52 1.62 7.11
CA GLN A 4 35.75 1.37 5.87
C GLN A 4 35.29 -0.09 5.77
N HIS A 5 36.16 -1.04 6.12
CA HIS A 5 35.80 -2.47 6.19
C HIS A 5 34.73 -2.75 7.25
N GLY A 6 34.79 -2.11 8.42
CA GLY A 6 33.77 -2.25 9.46
C GLY A 6 32.38 -1.76 9.01
N ARG A 7 32.33 -0.68 8.21
CA ARG A 7 31.07 -0.16 7.63
C ARG A 7 30.51 -1.09 6.57
N ILE A 8 31.36 -1.73 5.77
CA ILE A 8 30.95 -2.70 4.75
C ILE A 8 30.39 -3.98 5.40
N LEU A 9 31.03 -4.48 6.46
CA LEU A 9 30.52 -5.64 7.18
C LEU A 9 29.18 -5.34 7.89
N ALA A 10 29.01 -4.13 8.42
CA ALA A 10 27.75 -3.69 9.02
C ALA A 10 26.63 -3.51 7.97
N SER A 11 26.95 -3.06 6.75
CA SER A 11 25.95 -3.00 5.67
C SER A 11 25.56 -4.41 5.21
N LEU A 12 26.51 -5.35 5.10
CA LEU A 12 26.21 -6.74 4.78
C LEU A 12 25.33 -7.43 5.85
N SER A 13 25.60 -7.22 7.14
CA SER A 13 24.73 -7.77 8.20
C SER A 13 23.32 -7.18 8.16
N SER A 14 23.18 -5.88 7.83
CA SER A 14 21.87 -5.24 7.66
C SER A 14 21.06 -5.83 6.49
N LEU A 15 21.75 -6.29 5.43
CA LEU A 15 21.11 -6.98 4.31
C LEU A 15 20.63 -8.38 4.72
N SER A 16 21.40 -9.12 5.53
CA SER A 16 20.98 -10.42 6.06
C SER A 16 19.74 -10.30 6.96
N GLU A 17 19.73 -9.32 7.87
CA GLU A 17 18.56 -9.05 8.73
C GLU A 17 17.32 -8.70 7.90
N TRP A 18 17.51 -7.92 6.84
CA TRP A 18 16.42 -7.59 5.91
C TRP A 18 15.87 -8.85 5.21
N ILE A 19 16.74 -9.75 4.74
CA ILE A 19 16.33 -11.02 4.13
C ILE A 19 15.50 -11.84 5.12
N ASP A 20 15.95 -11.96 6.37
CA ASP A 20 15.23 -12.72 7.41
C ASP A 20 13.87 -12.08 7.73
N MET A 21 13.79 -10.75 7.76
CA MET A 21 12.52 -10.03 7.93
C MET A 21 11.55 -10.34 6.77
N GLN A 22 12.03 -10.33 5.52
CA GLN A 22 11.20 -10.64 4.36
C GLN A 22 10.73 -12.10 4.35
N ARG A 23 11.58 -13.05 4.76
CA ARG A 23 11.18 -14.47 4.91
C ARG A 23 10.08 -14.65 5.94
N LYS A 24 10.21 -14.01 7.11
CA LYS A 24 9.18 -14.03 8.14
C LYS A 24 7.87 -13.40 7.65
N ALA A 25 7.96 -12.31 6.90
CA ALA A 25 6.79 -11.67 6.30
C ALA A 25 6.07 -12.59 5.31
N ILE A 26 6.81 -13.34 4.48
CA ILE A 26 6.22 -14.32 3.55
C ILE A 26 5.38 -15.35 4.30
N GLU A 27 5.92 -15.96 5.36
CA GLU A 27 5.17 -16.97 6.13
C GLU A 27 3.95 -16.37 6.82
N MET A 28 4.10 -15.18 7.42
CA MET A 28 2.97 -14.46 8.03
C MET A 28 1.86 -14.17 7.00
N PHE A 29 2.18 -13.69 5.80
CA PHE A 29 1.16 -13.41 4.78
C PHE A 29 0.55 -14.67 4.18
N ARG A 30 1.26 -15.80 4.17
CA ARG A 30 0.66 -17.10 3.80
C ARG A 30 -0.40 -17.54 4.80
N GLU A 31 -0.10 -17.44 6.10
CA GLU A 31 -1.06 -17.75 7.16
C GLU A 31 -2.27 -16.80 7.14
N ILE A 32 -2.03 -15.51 6.89
CA ILE A 32 -3.11 -14.54 6.74
C ILE A 32 -3.98 -14.86 5.51
N ASN A 33 -3.38 -15.30 4.41
CA ASN A 33 -4.11 -15.62 3.19
C ASN A 33 -5.07 -16.80 3.38
N THR A 34 -4.64 -17.84 4.12
CA THR A 34 -5.54 -18.97 4.45
C THR A 34 -6.67 -18.55 5.37
N ALA A 35 -6.42 -17.63 6.32
CA ALA A 35 -7.46 -17.08 7.18
C ALA A 35 -8.42 -16.12 6.45
N ALA A 36 -7.97 -15.45 5.39
CA ALA A 36 -8.75 -14.45 4.66
C ALA A 36 -9.99 -15.05 3.96
N GLU A 37 -9.96 -16.33 3.57
CA GLU A 37 -11.09 -17.00 2.92
C GLU A 37 -12.34 -17.09 3.82
N HIS A 38 -12.16 -17.04 5.13
CA HIS A 38 -13.24 -17.11 6.12
C HIS A 38 -13.40 -15.82 6.93
N ALA A 39 -12.68 -14.76 6.55
CA ALA A 39 -12.66 -13.49 7.27
C ALA A 39 -13.94 -12.68 7.02
N ASP A 40 -14.46 -12.03 8.06
CA ASP A 40 -15.53 -11.05 7.90
C ASP A 40 -15.04 -9.78 7.17
N ARG A 41 -15.98 -8.91 6.81
CA ARG A 41 -15.68 -7.67 6.08
C ARG A 41 -14.67 -6.78 6.79
N LEU A 42 -14.73 -6.66 8.13
CA LEU A 42 -13.82 -5.83 8.89
C LEU A 42 -12.40 -6.42 8.88
N ALA A 43 -12.31 -7.73 9.13
CA ALA A 43 -11.05 -8.47 9.09
C ALA A 43 -10.38 -8.37 7.71
N LEU A 44 -11.14 -8.52 6.61
CA LEU A 44 -10.62 -8.33 5.25
C LEU A 44 -10.04 -6.93 5.04
N VAL A 45 -10.72 -5.88 5.51
CA VAL A 45 -10.21 -4.49 5.42
C VAL A 45 -8.87 -4.36 6.16
N LEU A 46 -8.75 -4.92 7.37
CA LEU A 46 -7.52 -4.84 8.15
C LEU A 46 -6.36 -5.61 7.49
N ILE A 47 -6.63 -6.81 7.00
CA ILE A 47 -5.66 -7.65 6.29
C ILE A 47 -5.14 -6.95 5.04
N ILE A 48 -6.04 -6.40 4.20
CA ILE A 48 -5.66 -5.68 2.98
C ILE A 48 -4.80 -4.46 3.32
N ARG A 49 -5.19 -3.68 4.35
CA ARG A 49 -4.39 -2.53 4.79
C ARG A 49 -3.00 -2.95 5.26
N GLN A 50 -2.89 -4.04 6.00
CA GLN A 50 -1.60 -4.55 6.47
C GLN A 50 -0.70 -4.98 5.30
N ALA A 51 -1.27 -5.65 4.30
CA ALA A 51 -0.56 -6.01 3.07
C ALA A 51 -0.07 -4.76 2.32
N PHE A 52 -0.92 -3.76 2.13
CA PHE A 52 -0.55 -2.50 1.49
C PHE A 52 0.58 -1.77 2.23
N GLN A 53 0.51 -1.67 3.56
CA GLN A 53 1.58 -1.05 4.34
C GLN A 53 2.91 -1.79 4.16
N HIS A 54 2.87 -3.13 4.12
CA HIS A 54 4.08 -3.91 3.93
C HIS A 54 4.66 -3.74 2.52
N MET A 55 3.82 -3.77 1.48
CA MET A 55 4.24 -3.48 0.10
C MET A 55 4.87 -2.09 -0.03
N ILE A 56 4.24 -1.05 0.52
CA ILE A 56 4.78 0.32 0.51
C ILE A 56 6.16 0.37 1.17
N LYS A 57 6.34 -0.28 2.32
CA LYS A 57 7.64 -0.32 3.02
C LYS A 57 8.71 -1.01 2.16
N THR A 58 8.39 -2.14 1.54
CA THR A 58 9.32 -2.88 0.68
C THR A 58 9.68 -2.10 -0.58
N LEU A 59 8.70 -1.48 -1.24
CA LEU A 59 8.94 -0.64 -2.42
C LEU A 59 9.83 0.57 -2.09
N LYS A 60 9.58 1.24 -0.95
CA LYS A 60 10.44 2.34 -0.47
C LYS A 60 11.88 1.89 -0.22
N ALA A 61 12.08 0.70 0.33
CA ALA A 61 13.43 0.17 0.56
C ALA A 61 14.15 -0.13 -0.77
N PHE A 62 13.44 -0.68 -1.77
CA PHE A 62 14.00 -0.86 -3.11
C PHE A 62 14.33 0.46 -3.81
N ASP A 63 13.47 1.48 -3.68
CA ASP A 63 13.74 2.81 -4.21
C ASP A 63 14.99 3.45 -3.55
N GLN A 64 15.13 3.31 -2.23
CA GLN A 64 16.34 3.74 -1.51
C GLN A 64 17.59 3.00 -1.96
N TRP A 65 17.50 1.70 -2.18
CA TRP A 65 18.59 0.86 -2.71
C TRP A 65 19.06 1.35 -4.09
N LEU A 66 18.15 1.75 -4.98
CA LEU A 66 18.49 2.34 -6.28
C LEU A 66 19.13 3.72 -6.19
N ASN A 67 18.99 4.42 -5.06
CA ASN A 67 19.62 5.71 -4.78
C ASN A 67 20.94 5.60 -4.00
N ASP A 68 21.35 4.39 -3.57
CA ASP A 68 22.56 4.18 -2.78
C ASP A 68 23.78 3.87 -3.67
N PRO A 69 24.77 4.78 -3.79
CA PRO A 69 25.96 4.54 -4.63
C PRO A 69 26.77 3.33 -4.19
N PHE A 70 26.78 2.98 -2.90
CA PHE A 70 27.49 1.80 -2.40
C PHE A 70 26.90 0.53 -3.02
N ILE A 71 25.58 0.42 -2.98
CA ILE A 71 24.84 -0.68 -3.59
C ILE A 71 25.09 -0.74 -5.09
N LEU A 72 24.95 0.39 -5.79
CA LEU A 72 25.01 0.44 -7.25
C LEU A 72 26.35 -0.07 -7.80
N ASN A 73 27.44 -0.04 -7.01
CA ASN A 73 28.72 -0.64 -7.38
C ASN A 73 28.67 -2.17 -7.56
N TYR A 74 27.70 -2.85 -6.94
CA TYR A 74 27.56 -4.31 -6.95
C TYR A 74 26.36 -4.78 -7.79
N VAL A 75 25.48 -3.87 -8.20
CA VAL A 75 24.28 -4.21 -8.97
C VAL A 75 24.62 -4.33 -10.45
N THR A 76 24.33 -5.49 -11.03
CA THR A 76 24.52 -5.72 -12.47
C THR A 76 23.28 -5.33 -13.27
N LYS A 77 23.45 -5.16 -14.59
CA LYS A 77 22.33 -4.93 -15.51
C LYS A 77 21.27 -6.04 -15.41
N ASP A 78 21.69 -7.30 -15.32
CA ASP A 78 20.76 -8.43 -15.24
C ASP A 78 19.91 -8.38 -13.96
N MET A 79 20.51 -7.97 -12.83
CA MET A 79 19.76 -7.74 -11.59
C MET A 79 18.74 -6.61 -11.75
N LEU A 80 19.10 -5.51 -12.40
CA LEU A 80 18.16 -4.42 -12.68
C LEU A 80 17.04 -4.83 -13.62
N MET A 81 17.34 -5.66 -14.62
CA MET A 81 16.34 -6.19 -15.54
C MET A 81 15.34 -7.12 -14.84
N ASP A 82 15.81 -7.94 -13.91
CA ASP A 82 14.92 -8.77 -13.07
C ASP A 82 14.00 -7.90 -12.20
N VAL A 83 14.58 -6.92 -11.47
CA VAL A 83 13.82 -5.95 -10.67
C VAL A 83 12.79 -5.21 -11.52
N TRP A 84 13.17 -4.73 -12.70
CA TRP A 84 12.26 -4.04 -13.62
C TRP A 84 11.12 -4.95 -14.08
N SER A 85 11.44 -6.17 -14.54
CA SER A 85 10.43 -7.08 -15.07
C SER A 85 9.38 -7.47 -14.02
N THR A 86 9.80 -7.61 -12.75
CA THR A 86 8.91 -7.90 -11.62
C THR A 86 8.13 -6.65 -11.21
N THR A 87 8.77 -5.50 -11.13
CA THR A 87 8.12 -4.22 -10.80
C THR A 87 7.03 -3.88 -11.82
N TYR A 88 7.29 -4.10 -13.09
CA TYR A 88 6.32 -3.87 -14.16
C TYR A 88 5.06 -4.74 -13.99
N LYS A 89 5.20 -6.01 -13.60
CA LYS A 89 4.06 -6.90 -13.34
C LYS A 89 3.23 -6.39 -12.16
N ILE A 90 3.88 -6.10 -11.03
CA ILE A 90 3.21 -5.61 -9.82
C ILE A 90 2.49 -4.29 -10.10
N LEU A 91 3.12 -3.38 -10.84
CA LEU A 91 2.52 -2.10 -11.23
C LEU A 91 1.24 -2.30 -12.04
N ASN A 92 1.28 -3.15 -13.07
CA ASN A 92 0.10 -3.40 -13.90
C ASN A 92 -1.03 -4.08 -13.10
N GLU A 93 -0.71 -5.09 -12.28
CA GLU A 93 -1.70 -5.73 -11.42
C GLU A 93 -2.37 -4.73 -10.46
N LEU A 94 -1.59 -3.81 -9.88
CA LEU A 94 -2.10 -2.75 -9.01
C LEU A 94 -2.99 -1.76 -9.77
N LEU A 95 -2.57 -1.31 -10.96
CA LEU A 95 -3.36 -0.37 -11.78
C LEU A 95 -4.68 -1.00 -12.22
N GLU A 96 -4.65 -2.26 -12.65
CA GLU A 96 -5.88 -2.97 -13.00
C GLU A 96 -6.81 -3.16 -11.79
N LEU A 97 -6.26 -3.47 -10.62
CA LEU A 97 -7.02 -3.54 -9.37
C LEU A 97 -7.72 -2.21 -9.07
N ASP A 98 -7.00 -1.10 -9.14
CA ASP A 98 -7.53 0.24 -8.92
C ASP A 98 -8.66 0.56 -9.90
N ILE A 99 -8.44 0.35 -11.20
CA ILE A 99 -9.45 0.60 -12.24
C ILE A 99 -10.73 -0.21 -11.95
N ARG A 100 -10.58 -1.52 -11.68
CA ARG A 100 -11.72 -2.41 -11.44
C ARG A 100 -12.54 -1.96 -10.23
N HIS A 101 -11.89 -1.70 -9.09
CA HIS A 101 -12.61 -1.42 -7.86
C HIS A 101 -13.09 0.03 -7.75
N THR A 102 -12.33 0.99 -8.26
CA THR A 102 -12.78 2.39 -8.32
C THR A 102 -14.00 2.52 -9.21
N LYS A 103 -14.03 1.82 -10.35
CA LYS A 103 -15.22 1.73 -11.19
C LYS A 103 -16.40 1.08 -10.46
N ALA A 104 -16.19 -0.07 -9.81
CA ALA A 104 -17.25 -0.76 -9.08
C ALA A 104 -17.83 0.10 -7.95
N VAL A 105 -16.99 0.81 -7.19
CA VAL A 105 -17.43 1.73 -6.13
C VAL A 105 -18.28 2.86 -6.72
N LYS A 106 -17.86 3.45 -7.84
CA LYS A 106 -18.65 4.47 -8.55
C LYS A 106 -20.03 3.93 -8.96
N GLU A 107 -20.09 2.76 -9.58
CA GLU A 107 -21.35 2.15 -10.03
C GLU A 107 -22.30 1.84 -8.87
N VAL A 108 -21.78 1.32 -7.76
CA VAL A 108 -22.56 1.07 -6.55
C VAL A 108 -23.08 2.38 -5.95
N ALA A 109 -22.23 3.41 -5.85
CA ALA A 109 -22.62 4.72 -5.34
C ALA A 109 -23.72 5.37 -6.20
N GLU A 110 -23.57 5.36 -7.52
CA GLU A 110 -24.59 5.89 -8.44
C GLU A 110 -25.93 5.17 -8.29
N LYS A 111 -25.91 3.84 -8.18
CA LYS A 111 -27.12 3.05 -7.95
C LYS A 111 -27.80 3.41 -6.63
N MET A 112 -27.03 3.53 -5.55
CA MET A 112 -27.56 3.91 -4.23
C MET A 112 -28.22 5.29 -4.25
N ILE A 113 -27.60 6.27 -4.92
CA ILE A 113 -28.16 7.62 -5.08
C ILE A 113 -29.48 7.58 -5.88
N ARG A 114 -29.53 6.85 -7.00
CA ARG A 114 -30.76 6.71 -7.81
C ARG A 114 -31.89 6.01 -7.04
N GLU A 115 -31.56 5.10 -6.15
CA GLU A 115 -32.52 4.39 -5.29
C GLU A 115 -32.92 5.21 -4.03
N GLY A 116 -32.39 6.42 -3.85
CA GLY A 116 -32.65 7.26 -2.67
C GLY A 116 -32.07 6.69 -1.37
N LYS A 117 -31.12 5.74 -1.45
CA LYS A 117 -30.47 5.11 -0.31
C LYS A 117 -29.12 5.78 -0.07
N LEU A 118 -29.13 6.95 0.55
CA LEU A 118 -27.88 7.59 0.95
C LEU A 118 -27.25 6.85 2.15
N PRO A 119 -25.92 6.75 2.22
CA PRO A 119 -25.27 6.29 3.43
C PRO A 119 -25.70 7.15 4.63
N PRO A 120 -25.93 6.58 5.83
CA PRO A 120 -26.42 7.33 7.00
C PRO A 120 -25.58 8.57 7.36
N MET A 121 -24.27 8.53 7.06
CA MET A 121 -23.34 9.63 7.31
C MET A 121 -23.44 10.77 6.27
N MET A 122 -23.97 10.50 5.08
CA MET A 122 -24.25 11.52 4.06
C MET A 122 -25.52 12.30 4.40
N GLU A 123 -26.55 11.62 4.91
CA GLU A 123 -27.79 12.25 5.41
C GLU A 123 -27.51 13.22 6.56
N LEU A 124 -26.57 12.89 7.46
CA LEU A 124 -26.12 13.77 8.54
C LEU A 124 -25.46 15.06 8.02
N ARG A 125 -24.77 14.99 6.87
CA ARG A 125 -24.12 16.16 6.26
C ARG A 125 -25.13 17.07 5.59
N GLU A 126 -26.11 16.53 4.86
CA GLU A 126 -27.20 17.32 4.27
C GLU A 126 -28.05 18.01 5.34
N ARG A 127 -28.41 17.30 6.43
CA ARG A 127 -29.09 17.93 7.58
C ARG A 127 -28.28 19.07 8.19
N SER A 128 -26.96 18.93 8.27
CA SER A 128 -26.08 19.97 8.79
C SER A 128 -25.91 21.17 7.84
N GLU A 129 -26.02 20.96 6.53
CA GLU A 129 -25.97 22.02 5.52
C GLU A 129 -27.32 22.78 5.42
N GLU A 130 -28.46 22.08 5.56
CA GLU A 130 -29.78 22.70 5.72
C GLU A 130 -29.90 23.52 7.02
N GLU A 131 -29.27 23.08 8.12
CA GLU A 131 -29.19 23.86 9.37
C GLU A 131 -28.18 25.02 9.28
N ARG A 132 -27.10 24.88 8.50
CA ARG A 132 -26.11 25.96 8.26
C ARG A 132 -26.64 27.06 7.34
N GLY A 133 -27.56 26.76 6.43
CA GLY A 133 -28.22 27.75 5.57
C GLY A 133 -29.09 28.77 6.32
N ARG A 134 -29.46 28.49 7.58
CA ARG A 134 -30.26 29.39 8.44
C ARG A 134 -29.45 30.23 9.43
N ARG A 135 -28.14 30.02 9.55
CA ARG A 135 -27.27 30.88 10.37
C ARG A 135 -26.39 31.73 9.46
N THR A 136 -26.99 32.84 9.07
CA THR A 136 -26.36 34.10 8.63
C THR A 136 -24.85 34.21 8.88
N PHE A 137 -24.13 34.54 7.81
CA PHE A 137 -23.33 35.78 7.70
C PHE A 137 -22.34 36.04 8.84
N PHE A 138 -21.04 35.80 8.59
CA PHE A 138 -19.95 36.76 8.81
C PHE A 138 -18.69 36.25 8.09
N PRO A 139 -18.03 37.07 7.25
CA PRO A 139 -16.80 36.68 6.57
C PRO A 139 -15.57 37.05 7.41
N LEU A 140 -14.60 36.14 7.50
CA LEU A 140 -13.16 36.42 7.48
C LEU A 140 -12.45 35.25 6.82
#